data_AF-A0A538BXH2-F1
#
_entry.id   AF-A0A538BXH2-F1
#
_cell.length_a   1.000
_cell.length_b   1.000
_cell.length_c   1.000
_cell.angle_alpha   90.00
_cell.angle_beta   90.00
_cell.angle_gamma   90.00
#
_symmetry.space_group_name_H-M   'P 1'
#
loop_
_entity.id
_entity.type
_entity.pdbx_description
1 polymer ?
#
loop_
_entity_poly.entity_id
_entity_poly.type
_entity_poly.pdbx_seq_one_letter_code
_entity_poly.pdbx_strand_id
1 'polypeptide(L)'
;MTGLLRGTTLWLTERPIVRRLITETPLGHRVVSRFVAGDTLEDGMEAARSLGSQGVGAMLDHLGENVESPAQAAGATDAYIRALKRIQEAPDLDCNISVKLTQLGLDVSRELCAENMERVLQAATGQDRTTLVMIDMEARPYVDHTLQIYLELRDRYPNMGVCLQAYLRRTAADAQRIGGP
;
A
#
# COMPACT_ATOMS: atom_id res chain seq x y z
N MET A 1 0.72 -13.34 28.35
CA MET A 1 1.80 -12.34 28.53
C MET A 1 1.95 -11.37 27.36
N THR A 2 1.43 -11.68 26.16
CA THR A 2 1.54 -10.86 24.94
C THR A 2 0.65 -9.60 24.92
N GLY A 3 -0.51 -9.63 25.58
CA GLY A 3 -1.45 -8.49 25.61
C GLY A 3 -0.95 -7.30 26.45
N LEU A 4 -0.20 -7.56 27.52
CA LEU A 4 0.32 -6.52 28.40
C LEU A 4 1.43 -5.71 27.71
N LEU A 5 2.34 -6.40 27.00
CA LEU A 5 3.43 -5.78 26.24
C LEU A 5 2.90 -4.96 25.06
N ARG A 6 1.95 -5.50 24.27
CA ARG A 6 1.35 -4.77 23.14
C ARG A 6 0.66 -3.48 23.60
N GLY A 7 -0.12 -3.54 24.68
CA GLY A 7 -0.82 -2.38 25.22
C GLY A 7 0.14 -1.31 25.73
N THR A 8 1.18 -1.69 26.46
CA THR A 8 2.19 -0.74 26.96
C THR A 8 3.02 -0.13 25.85
N THR A 9 3.37 -0.91 24.82
CA THR A 9 4.14 -0.41 23.67
C THR A 9 3.31 0.58 22.85
N LEU A 10 2.05 0.24 22.51
CA LEU A 10 1.16 1.14 21.78
C LEU A 10 0.94 2.46 22.52
N TRP A 11 0.64 2.38 23.81
CA TRP A 11 0.48 3.56 24.66
C TRP A 11 1.75 4.42 24.75
N LEU A 12 2.94 3.80 24.74
CA LEU A 12 4.20 4.53 24.71
C LEU A 12 4.44 5.21 23.35
N THR A 13 4.14 4.55 22.24
CA THR A 13 4.35 5.10 20.88
C THR A 13 3.38 6.21 20.52
N GLU A 14 2.18 6.22 21.11
CA GLU A 14 1.19 7.30 20.95
C GLU A 14 1.55 8.59 21.71
N ARG A 15 2.57 8.55 22.59
CA ARG A 15 3.01 9.76 23.32
C ARG A 15 3.70 10.74 22.37
N PRO A 16 3.27 12.03 22.34
CA PRO A 16 3.86 13.05 21.47
C PRO A 16 5.38 13.19 21.63
N ILE A 17 5.90 13.05 22.85
CA ILE A 17 7.34 13.12 23.15
C ILE A 17 8.11 11.94 22.53
N VAL A 18 7.53 10.73 22.53
CA VAL A 18 8.17 9.54 21.96
C VAL A 18 8.16 9.60 20.44
N ARG A 19 7.02 9.99 19.84
CA ARG A 19 6.92 10.28 18.40
C ARG A 19 7.97 11.30 17.98
N ARG A 20 8.04 12.43 18.70
CA ARG A 20 8.99 13.52 18.46
C ARG A 20 10.44 13.07 18.57
N LEU A 21 10.80 12.28 19.59
CA LEU A 21 12.15 11.76 19.75
C LEU A 21 12.55 10.80 18.62
N ILE A 22 11.61 9.97 18.14
CA ILE A 22 11.86 9.03 17.04
C ILE A 22 11.99 9.77 15.70
N THR A 23 11.17 10.80 15.46
CA THR A 23 11.15 11.52 14.17
C THR A 23 12.15 12.67 14.09
N GLU A 24 12.50 13.32 15.21
CA GLU A 24 13.33 14.55 15.19
C GLU A 24 14.77 14.35 15.66
N THR A 25 15.16 13.16 16.16
CA THR A 25 16.55 12.91 16.57
C THR A 25 17.31 12.10 15.51
N PRO A 26 18.61 12.37 15.29
CA PRO A 26 19.44 11.60 14.34
C PRO A 26 19.51 10.11 14.65
N LEU A 27 19.43 9.74 15.94
CA LEU A 27 19.43 8.34 16.37
C LEU A 27 18.07 7.68 16.07
N GLY A 28 16.97 8.37 16.32
CA GLY A 28 15.62 7.91 15.94
C GLY A 28 15.47 7.74 14.43
N HIS A 29 15.94 8.72 13.67
CA HIS A 29 15.90 8.70 12.22
C HIS A 29 16.72 7.53 11.63
N ARG A 30 17.87 7.17 12.22
CA ARG A 30 18.66 5.99 11.83
C ARG A 30 17.94 4.65 12.04
N VAL A 31 17.08 4.58 13.06
CA VAL A 31 16.29 3.37 13.32
C VAL A 31 15.12 3.28 12.34
N VAL A 32 14.46 4.41 12.08
CA VAL A 32 13.32 4.50 11.14
C VAL A 32 13.76 4.28 9.70
N SER A 33 14.91 4.83 9.28
CA SER A 33 15.40 4.77 7.90
C SER A 33 15.75 3.35 7.43
N ARG A 34 15.81 2.38 8.36
CA ARG A 34 15.94 0.95 8.02
C ARG A 34 14.62 0.35 7.50
N PHE A 35 13.48 0.95 7.85
CA PHE A 35 12.14 0.44 7.55
C PHE A 35 11.30 1.37 6.67
N VAL A 36 11.61 2.67 6.67
CA VAL A 36 10.93 3.70 5.89
C VAL A 36 11.96 4.38 5.00
N ALA A 37 11.70 4.45 3.70
CA ALA A 37 12.64 5.03 2.73
C ALA A 37 12.86 6.54 2.95
N GLY A 38 11.82 7.25 3.39
CA GLY A 38 11.83 8.67 3.73
C GLY A 38 10.41 9.23 3.75
N ASP A 39 10.31 10.55 3.80
CA ASP A 39 9.03 11.27 3.92
C ASP A 39 8.47 11.71 2.55
N THR A 40 9.28 11.60 1.50
CA THR A 40 8.92 12.03 0.15
C THR A 40 8.91 10.87 -0.85
N LEU A 41 8.20 11.07 -1.95
CA LEU A 41 8.23 10.13 -3.07
C LEU A 41 9.64 9.95 -3.64
N GLU A 42 10.45 11.00 -3.69
CA GLU A 42 11.82 10.89 -4.20
C GLU A 42 12.73 10.05 -3.30
N ASP A 43 12.54 10.11 -1.98
CA ASP A 43 13.26 9.23 -1.05
C ASP A 43 12.91 7.75 -1.32
N GLY A 44 11.62 7.47 -1.55
CA GLY A 44 11.13 6.16 -1.97
C GLY A 44 11.76 5.69 -3.29
N MET A 45 11.82 6.59 -4.28
CA MET A 45 12.43 6.30 -5.58
C MET A 45 13.94 6.09 -5.48
N GLU A 46 14.64 6.80 -4.60
CA GLU A 46 16.07 6.62 -4.37
C GLU A 46 16.37 5.29 -3.68
N ALA A 47 15.57 4.91 -2.67
CA ALA A 47 15.64 3.60 -2.05
C ALA A 47 15.40 2.48 -3.07
N ALA A 48 14.40 2.64 -3.95
CA ALA A 48 14.14 1.69 -5.03
C ALA A 48 15.33 1.59 -6.00
N ARG A 49 15.96 2.70 -6.40
CA ARG A 49 17.19 2.68 -7.22
C ARG A 49 18.35 1.98 -6.52
N SER A 50 18.52 2.20 -5.22
CA SER A 50 19.54 1.52 -4.42
C SER A 50 19.34 0.00 -4.41
N LEU A 51 18.10 -0.46 -4.24
CA LEU A 51 17.74 -1.89 -4.35
C LEU A 51 17.96 -2.42 -5.77
N GLY A 52 17.57 -1.66 -6.79
CA GLY A 52 17.78 -2.01 -8.20
C GLY A 52 19.25 -2.21 -8.54
N SER A 53 20.15 -1.37 -8.02
CA SER A 53 21.61 -1.54 -8.19
C SER A 53 22.17 -2.85 -7.59
N GLN A 54 21.41 -3.47 -6.69
CA GLN A 54 21.72 -4.76 -6.05
C GLN A 54 20.97 -5.93 -6.71
N GLY A 55 20.22 -5.68 -7.80
CA GLY A 55 19.40 -6.68 -8.48
C GLY A 55 18.10 -7.03 -7.74
N VAL A 56 17.62 -6.15 -6.85
CA VAL A 56 16.40 -6.35 -6.06
C VAL A 56 15.31 -5.42 -6.56
N GLY A 57 14.16 -5.98 -6.96
CA GLY A 57 12.96 -5.20 -7.31
C GLY A 57 12.33 -4.54 -6.08
N ALA A 58 11.62 -3.44 -6.31
CA ALA A 58 10.98 -2.67 -5.25
C ALA A 58 9.45 -2.66 -5.38
N MET A 59 8.77 -2.45 -4.25
CA MET A 59 7.34 -2.15 -4.19
C MET A 59 7.17 -0.94 -3.29
N LEU A 60 6.74 0.19 -3.85
CA LEU A 60 6.45 1.38 -3.05
C LEU A 60 5.16 1.19 -2.27
N ASP A 61 5.20 1.51 -0.98
CA ASP A 61 4.03 1.56 -0.10
C ASP A 61 3.86 3.00 0.40
N HIS A 62 2.72 3.61 0.08
CA HIS A 62 2.40 4.94 0.60
C HIS A 62 1.87 4.82 2.03
N LEU A 63 2.69 5.25 3.00
CA LEU A 63 2.33 5.23 4.41
C LEU A 63 1.30 6.33 4.71
N GLY A 64 0.11 5.92 5.12
CA GLY A 64 -0.99 6.79 5.51
C GLY A 64 -2.00 6.04 6.38
N GLU A 65 -2.74 6.77 7.19
CA GLU A 65 -3.84 6.22 7.99
C GLU A 65 -5.11 6.05 7.12
N ASN A 66 -6.10 5.31 7.64
CA ASN A 66 -7.41 5.17 7.00
C ASN A 66 -8.02 6.57 6.74
N VAL A 67 -8.69 6.74 5.60
CA VAL A 67 -9.35 8.00 5.27
C VAL A 67 -10.77 8.01 5.83
N GLU A 68 -11.18 9.15 6.37
CA GLU A 68 -12.50 9.33 7.00
C GLU A 68 -13.46 10.16 6.13
N SER A 69 -12.99 10.64 4.97
CA SER A 69 -13.77 11.49 4.08
C SER A 69 -13.44 11.26 2.61
N PRO A 70 -14.38 11.56 1.68
CA PRO A 70 -14.11 11.50 0.25
C PRO A 70 -12.93 12.38 -0.20
N ALA A 71 -12.75 13.54 0.44
CA ALA A 71 -11.64 14.45 0.12
C ALA A 71 -10.28 13.85 0.50
N GLN A 72 -10.17 13.19 1.65
CA GLN A 72 -8.96 12.47 2.04
C GLN A 72 -8.69 11.28 1.12
N ALA A 73 -9.72 10.51 0.76
CA ALA A 73 -9.60 9.41 -0.20
C ALA A 73 -9.08 9.89 -1.57
N ALA A 74 -9.59 11.02 -2.06
CA ALA A 74 -9.11 11.64 -3.29
C ALA A 74 -7.62 12.06 -3.17
N GLY A 75 -7.23 12.65 -2.03
CA GLY A 75 -5.84 13.03 -1.78
C GLY A 75 -4.87 11.84 -1.77
N ALA A 76 -5.25 10.73 -1.13
CA ALA A 76 -4.48 9.49 -1.12
C ALA A 76 -4.40 8.85 -2.52
N THR A 77 -5.53 8.82 -3.24
CA THR A 77 -5.61 8.36 -4.63
C THR A 77 -4.66 9.15 -5.53
N ASP A 78 -4.64 10.47 -5.40
CA ASP A 78 -3.75 11.34 -6.17
C ASP A 78 -2.27 11.11 -5.80
N ALA A 79 -1.96 10.74 -4.55
CA ALA A 79 -0.61 10.36 -4.14
C ALA A 79 -0.15 9.06 -4.84
N TYR A 80 -1.01 8.03 -4.88
CA TYR A 80 -0.74 6.80 -5.63
C TYR A 80 -0.54 7.06 -7.12
N ILE A 81 -1.39 7.89 -7.73
CA ILE A 81 -1.27 8.26 -9.16
C ILE A 81 0.04 9.00 -9.42
N ARG A 82 0.46 9.93 -8.54
CA ARG A 82 1.76 10.61 -8.66
C ARG A 82 2.92 9.62 -8.57
N ALA A 83 2.87 8.67 -7.63
CA ALA A 83 3.89 7.63 -7.50
C ALA A 83 3.98 6.75 -8.75
N LEU A 84 2.84 6.33 -9.31
CA LEU A 84 2.78 5.54 -10.54
C LEU A 84 3.38 6.27 -11.74
N LYS A 85 3.03 7.55 -11.94
CA LYS A 85 3.63 8.38 -12.99
C LYS A 85 5.15 8.47 -12.83
N ARG A 86 5.61 8.67 -11.60
CA ARG A 86 7.04 8.78 -11.30
C ARG A 86 7.80 7.46 -11.54
N ILE A 87 7.16 6.31 -11.27
CA ILE A 87 7.69 4.99 -11.63
C ILE A 87 7.77 4.84 -13.16
N GLN A 88 6.75 5.27 -13.90
CA GLN A 88 6.73 5.19 -15.36
C GLN A 88 7.82 6.06 -16.02
N GLU A 89 8.17 7.18 -15.40
CA GLU A 89 9.30 8.05 -15.82
C GLU A 89 10.68 7.39 -15.59
N ALA A 90 10.75 6.25 -14.90
CA ALA A 90 11.96 5.47 -14.64
C ALA A 90 11.82 4.03 -15.17
N PRO A 91 11.72 3.84 -16.50
CA PRO A 91 11.37 2.55 -17.10
C PRO A 91 12.39 1.43 -16.83
N ASP A 92 13.64 1.79 -16.54
CA ASP A 92 14.75 0.91 -16.17
C ASP A 92 14.69 0.39 -14.73
N LEU A 93 13.82 0.96 -13.89
CA LEU A 93 13.67 0.58 -12.49
C LEU A 93 12.55 -0.45 -12.28
N ASP A 94 12.89 -1.67 -11.87
CA ASP A 94 11.89 -2.67 -11.44
C ASP A 94 11.25 -2.24 -10.11
N CYS A 95 10.14 -1.52 -10.23
CA CYS A 95 9.40 -0.94 -9.14
C CYS A 95 7.90 -1.05 -9.41
N ASN A 96 7.19 -1.57 -8.41
CA ASN A 96 5.74 -1.74 -8.41
C ASN A 96 5.14 -0.95 -7.23
N ILE A 97 3.84 -1.07 -7.00
CA ILE A 97 3.17 -0.35 -5.91
C ILE A 97 2.19 -1.25 -5.16
N SER A 98 2.09 -1.06 -3.84
CA SER A 98 1.03 -1.61 -3.00
C SER A 98 0.02 -0.53 -2.63
N VAL A 99 -1.26 -0.90 -2.55
CA VAL A 99 -2.36 0.00 -2.17
C VAL A 99 -3.22 -0.63 -1.08
N LYS A 100 -3.73 0.21 -0.18
CA LYS A 100 -4.70 -0.18 0.86
C LYS A 100 -6.05 0.41 0.50
N LEU A 101 -7.11 -0.41 0.51
CA LEU A 101 -8.43 0.04 0.06
C LEU A 101 -9.07 1.01 1.06
N THR A 102 -8.75 0.89 2.35
CA THR A 102 -9.17 1.89 3.34
C THR A 102 -8.60 3.28 3.05
N GLN A 103 -7.42 3.40 2.44
CA GLN A 103 -6.92 4.71 1.97
C GLN A 103 -7.65 5.22 0.72
N LEU A 104 -8.21 4.31 -0.08
CA LEU A 104 -9.01 4.66 -1.26
C LEU A 104 -10.48 4.96 -0.93
N GLY A 105 -10.86 4.87 0.34
CA GLY A 105 -12.19 5.23 0.83
C GLY A 105 -13.10 4.04 1.13
N LEU A 106 -12.57 2.83 1.34
CA LEU A 106 -13.39 1.65 1.64
C LEU A 106 -14.31 1.83 2.87
N ASP A 107 -13.82 2.51 3.91
CA ASP A 107 -14.60 2.82 5.12
C ASP A 107 -15.65 3.94 4.89
N VAL A 108 -15.53 4.71 3.79
CA VAL A 108 -16.43 5.81 3.44
C VAL A 108 -17.54 5.31 2.51
N SER A 109 -17.18 4.66 1.40
CA SER A 109 -18.09 4.05 0.44
C SER A 109 -17.33 3.06 -0.44
N ARG A 110 -17.95 1.91 -0.67
CA ARG A 110 -17.42 0.89 -1.57
C ARG A 110 -17.32 1.40 -3.01
N GLU A 111 -18.32 2.16 -3.45
CA GLU A 111 -18.40 2.74 -4.79
C GLU A 111 -17.27 3.75 -4.99
N LEU A 112 -17.07 4.65 -4.04
CA LEU A 112 -15.94 5.58 -4.04
C LEU A 112 -14.60 4.85 -4.08
N CYS A 113 -14.46 3.79 -3.28
CA CYS A 113 -13.24 2.97 -3.28
C CYS A 113 -12.98 2.31 -4.63
N ALA A 114 -14.01 1.77 -5.29
CA ALA A 114 -13.88 1.15 -6.61
C ALA A 114 -13.52 2.18 -7.68
N GLU A 115 -14.15 3.36 -7.67
CA GLU A 115 -13.82 4.47 -8.57
C GLU A 115 -12.37 4.93 -8.40
N ASN A 116 -11.92 5.11 -7.16
CA ASN A 116 -10.54 5.49 -6.86
C ASN A 116 -9.53 4.39 -7.24
N MET A 117 -9.84 3.13 -6.97
CA MET A 117 -9.01 2.00 -7.38
C MET A 117 -8.87 1.94 -8.90
N GLU A 118 -9.97 2.14 -9.63
CA GLU A 118 -9.96 2.19 -11.09
C GLU A 118 -9.08 3.34 -11.62
N ARG A 119 -9.14 4.54 -11.00
CA ARG A 119 -8.23 5.65 -11.34
C ARG A 119 -6.75 5.29 -11.13
N VAL A 120 -6.43 4.58 -10.04
CA VAL A 120 -5.07 4.09 -9.77
C VAL A 120 -4.62 3.07 -10.84
N LEU A 121 -5.47 2.09 -11.16
CA LEU A 121 -5.16 1.07 -12.15
C LEU A 121 -4.97 1.67 -13.56
N GLN A 122 -5.81 2.63 -13.94
CA GLN A 122 -5.65 3.38 -15.18
C GLN A 122 -4.30 4.11 -15.24
N ALA A 123 -3.89 4.74 -14.14
CA ALA A 123 -2.59 5.41 -14.08
C ALA A 123 -1.42 4.42 -14.13
N ALA A 124 -1.60 3.17 -13.68
CA ALA A 124 -0.57 2.12 -13.74
C ALA A 124 -0.40 1.53 -15.14
N THR A 125 -1.40 1.66 -16.01
CA THR A 125 -1.35 1.24 -17.42
C THR A 125 -0.62 2.28 -18.27
N GLY A 126 0.68 2.10 -18.44
CA GLY A 126 1.50 2.92 -19.35
C GLY A 126 1.53 2.35 -20.77
N GLN A 127 1.90 3.20 -21.74
CA GLN A 127 2.02 2.80 -23.14
C GLN A 127 3.15 1.79 -23.38
N ASP A 128 4.31 2.01 -22.74
CA ASP A 128 5.51 1.19 -22.92
C ASP A 128 5.70 0.15 -21.80
N ARG A 129 5.16 0.43 -20.61
CA ARG A 129 5.25 -0.43 -19.44
C ARG A 129 4.01 -0.29 -18.57
N THR A 130 3.49 -1.43 -18.14
CA THR A 130 2.43 -1.50 -17.15
C THR A 130 3.03 -1.84 -15.78
N THR A 131 2.71 -1.04 -14.77
CA THR A 131 3.16 -1.26 -13.39
C THR A 131 2.18 -2.20 -12.67
N LEU A 132 2.70 -3.16 -11.91
CA LEU A 132 1.86 -4.02 -11.06
C LEU A 132 1.33 -3.22 -9.87
N VAL A 133 0.01 -3.31 -9.64
CA VAL A 133 -0.65 -2.77 -8.46
C VAL A 133 -1.10 -3.94 -7.58
N MET A 134 -0.52 -4.05 -6.38
CA MET A 134 -0.90 -5.06 -5.39
C MET A 134 -1.87 -4.47 -4.37
N ILE A 135 -3.05 -5.07 -4.24
CA ILE A 135 -3.98 -4.74 -3.17
C ILE A 135 -3.53 -5.45 -1.89
N ASP A 136 -3.18 -4.66 -0.87
CA ASP A 136 -2.85 -5.16 0.45
C ASP A 136 -4.08 -5.74 1.13
N MET A 137 -3.91 -6.89 1.78
CA MET A 137 -4.97 -7.48 2.59
C MET A 137 -4.88 -6.94 4.01
N GLU A 138 -5.88 -6.16 4.38
CA GLU A 138 -5.96 -5.47 5.66
C GLU A 138 -6.54 -6.39 6.76
N ALA A 139 -7.14 -5.82 7.80
CA ALA A 139 -7.73 -6.60 8.88
C ALA A 139 -8.87 -7.51 8.39
N ARG A 140 -9.13 -8.60 9.14
CA ARG A 140 -10.16 -9.60 8.82
C ARG A 140 -11.52 -9.04 8.35
N PRO A 141 -12.08 -7.95 8.93
CA PRO A 141 -13.35 -7.39 8.46
C PRO A 141 -13.34 -6.92 7.00
N TYR A 142 -12.17 -6.57 6.46
CA TYR A 142 -12.04 -6.05 5.10
C TYR A 142 -11.93 -7.14 4.03
N VAL A 143 -11.57 -8.38 4.40
CA VAL A 143 -11.25 -9.46 3.45
C VAL A 143 -12.33 -9.66 2.38
N ASP A 144 -13.60 -9.68 2.78
CA ASP A 144 -14.69 -9.90 1.82
C ASP A 144 -14.84 -8.74 0.84
N HIS A 145 -14.78 -7.50 1.33
CA HIS A 145 -14.88 -6.31 0.49
C HIS A 145 -13.67 -6.14 -0.43
N THR A 146 -12.47 -6.44 0.06
CA THR A 146 -11.23 -6.43 -0.73
C THR A 146 -11.31 -7.42 -1.89
N LEU A 147 -11.73 -8.66 -1.62
CA LEU A 147 -11.83 -9.69 -2.66
C LEU A 147 -12.96 -9.40 -3.65
N GLN A 148 -14.05 -8.77 -3.22
CA GLN A 148 -15.11 -8.32 -4.13
C GLN A 148 -14.59 -7.26 -5.12
N ILE A 149 -13.92 -6.21 -4.62
CA ILE A 149 -13.35 -5.16 -5.49
C ILE A 149 -12.32 -5.76 -6.45
N TYR A 150 -11.45 -6.65 -5.98
CA TYR A 150 -10.49 -7.35 -6.83
C TYR A 150 -11.19 -8.12 -7.97
N LEU A 151 -12.20 -8.93 -7.64
CA LEU A 151 -12.93 -9.74 -8.64
C LEU A 151 -13.68 -8.87 -9.67
N GLU A 152 -14.18 -7.71 -9.28
CA GLU A 152 -14.88 -6.78 -10.20
C GLU A 152 -13.93 -6.09 -11.19
N LEU A 153 -12.67 -5.89 -10.82
CA LEU A 153 -11.71 -5.12 -11.61
C LEU A 153 -10.73 -6.01 -12.41
N ARG A 154 -10.49 -7.26 -11.99
CA ARG A 154 -9.41 -8.11 -12.52
C ARG A 154 -9.48 -8.38 -14.03
N ASP A 155 -10.68 -8.50 -14.59
CA ASP A 155 -10.85 -8.80 -16.02
C ASP A 155 -10.50 -7.59 -16.91
N ARG A 156 -10.63 -6.37 -16.35
CA ARG A 156 -10.31 -5.10 -17.04
C ARG A 156 -8.85 -4.67 -16.82
N TYR A 157 -8.26 -5.08 -15.70
CA TYR A 157 -6.93 -4.65 -15.25
C TYR A 157 -6.06 -5.86 -14.88
N PRO A 158 -5.40 -6.51 -15.87
CA PRO A 158 -4.60 -7.72 -15.63
C PRO A 158 -3.32 -7.47 -14.82
N ASN A 159 -2.91 -6.22 -14.67
CA ASN A 159 -1.77 -5.77 -13.86
C ASN A 159 -2.13 -5.53 -12.38
N MET A 160 -3.16 -6.19 -11.90
CA MET A 160 -3.62 -6.11 -10.53
C MET A 160 -3.45 -7.45 -9.83
N GLY A 161 -2.90 -7.43 -8.63
CA GLY A 161 -2.88 -8.59 -7.73
C GLY A 161 -3.53 -8.27 -6.39
N VAL A 162 -3.77 -9.31 -5.59
CA VAL A 162 -4.32 -9.18 -4.23
C VAL A 162 -3.58 -10.10 -3.28
N CYS A 163 -3.31 -9.62 -2.08
CA CYS A 163 -2.68 -10.40 -1.01
C CYS A 163 -3.68 -11.37 -0.35
N LEU A 164 -3.21 -12.53 0.10
CA LEU A 164 -3.96 -13.46 0.94
C LEU A 164 -3.14 -13.80 2.19
N GLN A 165 -3.81 -13.88 3.34
CA GLN A 165 -3.15 -14.05 4.62
C GLN A 165 -3.18 -15.52 5.08
N ALA A 166 -2.04 -16.22 5.06
CA ALA A 166 -1.95 -17.65 5.37
C ALA A 166 -2.48 -18.05 6.76
N TYR A 167 -2.52 -17.11 7.72
CA TYR A 167 -3.01 -17.36 9.08
C TYR A 167 -4.55 -17.46 9.21
N LEU A 168 -5.33 -17.12 8.17
CA LEU A 168 -6.79 -17.24 8.22
C LEU A 168 -7.24 -18.61 7.70
N ARG A 169 -8.12 -19.27 8.46
CA ARG A 169 -8.71 -20.58 8.05
C ARG A 169 -9.42 -20.54 6.70
N ARG A 170 -9.94 -19.37 6.31
CA ARG A 170 -10.65 -19.15 5.03
C ARG A 170 -9.74 -19.08 3.80
N THR A 171 -8.44 -18.85 3.99
CA THR A 171 -7.51 -18.50 2.91
C THR A 171 -7.40 -19.56 1.81
N ALA A 172 -7.44 -20.85 2.14
CA ALA A 172 -7.40 -21.90 1.13
C ALA A 172 -8.61 -21.84 0.17
N ALA A 173 -9.81 -21.58 0.72
CA ALA A 173 -11.02 -21.43 -0.07
C ALA A 173 -11.01 -20.12 -0.88
N ASP A 174 -10.53 -19.02 -0.28
CA ASP A 174 -10.39 -17.74 -1.00
C ASP A 174 -9.38 -17.85 -2.16
N ALA A 175 -8.25 -18.54 -1.97
CA ALA A 175 -7.26 -18.79 -3.02
C ALA A 175 -7.84 -19.59 -4.19
N GLN A 176 -8.64 -20.62 -3.92
CA GLN A 176 -9.35 -21.37 -4.96
C GLN A 176 -10.38 -20.52 -5.69
N ARG A 177 -11.11 -19.66 -4.96
CA ARG A 177 -12.11 -18.75 -5.52
C ARG A 177 -11.51 -17.74 -6.48
N ILE A 178 -10.36 -17.16 -6.14
CA ILE A 178 -9.73 -16.11 -6.95
C ILE A 178 -8.70 -16.64 -7.96
N GLY A 179 -8.14 -17.82 -7.72
CA GLY A 179 -7.16 -18.48 -8.59
C GLY A 179 -7.76 -19.38 -9.67
N GLY A 180 -9.09 -19.34 -9.87
CA GLY A 180 -9.74 -19.87 -11.08
C GLY A 180 -9.32 -19.07 -12.32
N PRO A 181 -9.50 -19.64 -13.53
CA PRO A 181 -8.93 -19.14 -14.78
C PRO A 181 -9.24 -17.66 -15.05
#